data_AF-A0A1Y3FXN1-F1
#
_entry.id   AF-A0A1Y3FXN1-F1
#
_cell.length_a   1.000
_cell.length_b   1.000
_cell.length_c   1.000
_cell.angle_alpha   90.00
_cell.angle_beta   90.00
_cell.angle_gamma   90.00
#
_symmetry.space_group_name_H-M   'P 1'
#
loop_
_entity.id
_entity.type
_entity.pdbx_description
1 polymer ?
#
loop_
_entity_poly.entity_id
_entity_poly.type
_entity_poly.pdbx_seq_one_letter_code
_entity_poly.pdbx_strand_id
1 'polypeptide(L)'
;IAEVQRERQELAHIIGQSRHQDRQSWWLLGVGLVCFVVGLGASPVLTSLLPSSVGTRVASFIVGEKNRWHSGAMMMEIDNPEGWQRVSEDSQLVETNRDRITACQKAASSLEKGQKNCLITVQARQE
;
A
#
# COMPACT_ATOMS: atom_id res chain seq x y z
N ILE A 1 -55.24 -41.05 26.77
CA ILE A 1 -53.90 -41.69 26.83
C ILE A 1 -53.38 -42.07 25.44
N ALA A 2 -54.25 -42.48 24.49
CA ALA A 2 -53.84 -42.79 23.11
C ALA A 2 -53.46 -41.56 22.24
N GLU A 3 -53.97 -40.36 22.53
CA GLU A 3 -53.63 -39.14 21.78
C GLU A 3 -52.22 -38.59 22.08
N VAL A 4 -51.75 -38.74 23.34
CA VAL A 4 -50.43 -38.26 23.76
C VAL A 4 -49.28 -39.04 23.09
N GLN A 5 -49.54 -40.27 22.61
CA GLN A 5 -48.53 -41.05 21.89
C GLN A 5 -48.40 -40.68 20.41
N ARG A 6 -49.44 -40.12 19.76
CA ARG A 6 -49.36 -39.70 18.36
C ARG A 6 -48.50 -38.47 18.16
N GLU A 7 -48.52 -37.51 19.09
CA GLU A 7 -47.66 -36.32 18.99
C GLU A 7 -46.17 -36.64 19.20
N ARG A 8 -45.85 -37.64 20.04
CA ARG A 8 -44.46 -38.05 20.30
C ARG A 8 -43.77 -38.63 19.06
N GLN A 9 -44.52 -39.20 18.11
CA GLN A 9 -43.94 -39.79 16.90
C GLN A 9 -43.63 -38.76 15.80
N GLU A 10 -44.34 -37.63 15.74
CA GLU A 10 -43.98 -36.53 14.83
C GLU A 10 -42.72 -35.78 15.28
N LEU A 11 -42.52 -35.58 16.59
CA LEU A 11 -41.30 -34.96 17.11
C LEU A 11 -40.07 -35.86 16.97
N ALA A 12 -40.22 -37.17 17.01
CA ALA A 12 -39.11 -38.11 16.85
C ALA A 12 -38.53 -38.11 15.42
N HIS A 13 -39.34 -37.77 14.40
CA HIS A 13 -38.87 -37.68 13.02
C HIS A 13 -38.09 -36.37 12.77
N ILE A 14 -38.36 -35.29 13.52
CA ILE A 14 -37.66 -34.00 13.36
C ILE A 14 -36.32 -33.95 14.13
N ILE A 15 -36.14 -34.79 15.17
CA ILE A 15 -34.94 -34.77 16.02
C ILE A 15 -33.81 -35.67 15.47
N GLY A 16 -34.02 -36.32 14.32
CA GLY A 16 -33.16 -37.37 13.79
C GLY A 16 -32.02 -36.94 12.86
N GLN A 17 -31.47 -35.72 12.86
CA GLN A 17 -30.30 -35.39 12.02
C GLN A 17 -29.25 -34.43 12.61
N SER A 18 -29.30 -34.08 13.91
CA SER A 18 -28.37 -33.07 14.44
C SER A 18 -27.03 -33.61 14.97
N ARG A 19 -26.88 -34.91 15.22
CA ARG A 19 -25.73 -35.42 16.02
C ARG A 19 -24.49 -35.84 15.23
N HIS A 20 -24.57 -35.87 13.89
CA HIS A 20 -23.43 -36.20 13.03
C HIS A 20 -22.77 -34.98 12.35
N GLN A 21 -23.31 -33.78 12.57
CA GLN A 21 -22.94 -32.58 11.83
C GLN A 21 -21.79 -31.79 12.47
N ASP A 22 -21.53 -31.97 13.78
CA ASP A 22 -20.47 -31.23 14.49
C ASP A 22 -19.06 -31.56 13.98
N ARG A 23 -18.82 -32.81 13.58
CA ARG A 23 -17.51 -33.23 13.06
C ARG A 23 -17.28 -32.74 11.63
N GLN A 24 -18.36 -32.64 10.85
CA GLN A 24 -18.31 -32.16 9.47
C GLN A 24 -18.18 -30.64 9.42
N SER A 25 -18.89 -29.91 10.29
CA SER A 25 -18.77 -28.46 10.42
C SER A 25 -17.39 -28.05 10.93
N TRP A 26 -16.83 -28.77 11.91
CA TRP A 26 -15.50 -28.47 12.44
C TRP A 26 -14.40 -28.69 11.38
N TRP A 27 -14.53 -29.71 10.54
CA TRP A 27 -13.61 -29.92 9.41
C TRP A 27 -13.73 -28.81 8.36
N LEU A 28 -14.95 -28.40 8.00
CA LEU A 28 -15.18 -27.29 7.08
C LEU A 28 -14.67 -25.95 7.63
N LEU A 29 -14.82 -25.71 8.93
CA LEU A 29 -14.26 -24.54 9.61
C LEU A 29 -12.73 -24.57 9.61
N GLY A 30 -12.13 -25.73 9.83
CA GLY A 30 -10.68 -25.92 9.74
C GLY A 30 -10.15 -25.64 8.33
N VAL A 31 -10.79 -26.20 7.29
CA VAL A 31 -10.43 -25.95 5.89
C VAL A 31 -10.63 -24.47 5.54
N GLY A 32 -11.74 -23.86 5.97
CA GLY A 32 -12.01 -22.44 5.77
C GLY A 32 -10.95 -21.56 6.41
N LEU A 33 -10.54 -21.84 7.65
CA LEU A 33 -9.47 -21.12 8.35
C LEU A 33 -8.14 -21.27 7.62
N VAL A 34 -7.77 -22.48 7.18
CA VAL A 34 -6.52 -22.73 6.44
C VAL A 34 -6.53 -21.97 5.11
N CYS A 35 -7.60 -22.06 4.33
CA CYS A 35 -7.73 -21.30 3.08
C CYS A 35 -7.66 -19.78 3.32
N PHE A 36 -8.24 -19.29 4.41
CA PHE A 36 -8.17 -17.88 4.78
C PHE A 36 -6.75 -17.43 5.14
N VAL A 37 -6.05 -18.19 5.99
CA VAL A 37 -4.66 -17.91 6.37
C VAL A 37 -3.73 -17.98 5.16
N VAL A 38 -3.89 -19.00 4.30
CA VAL A 38 -3.13 -19.14 3.06
C VAL A 38 -3.44 -17.99 2.10
N GLY A 39 -4.70 -17.59 1.95
CA GLY A 39 -5.10 -16.47 1.11
C GLY A 39 -4.49 -15.13 1.59
N LEU A 40 -4.51 -14.87 2.89
CA LEU A 40 -3.88 -13.70 3.48
C LEU A 40 -2.36 -13.71 3.31
N GLY A 41 -1.70 -14.86 3.53
CA GLY A 41 -0.26 -15.00 3.38
C GLY A 41 0.22 -14.96 1.91
N ALA A 42 -0.59 -15.46 0.98
CA ALA A 42 -0.29 -15.44 -0.45
C ALA A 42 -0.52 -14.06 -1.08
N SER A 43 -1.34 -13.20 -0.46
CA SER A 43 -1.64 -11.85 -0.95
C SER A 43 -0.39 -10.98 -1.18
N PRO A 44 0.56 -10.83 -0.23
CA PRO A 44 1.80 -10.06 -0.47
C PRO A 44 2.76 -10.73 -1.48
N VAL A 45 2.69 -12.05 -1.65
CA VAL A 45 3.49 -12.74 -2.67
C VAL A 45 2.92 -12.46 -4.07
N LEU A 46 1.60 -12.48 -4.20
CA LEU A 46 0.91 -12.11 -5.44
C LEU A 46 1.16 -10.65 -5.83
N THR A 47 1.28 -9.72 -4.87
CA THR A 47 1.59 -8.33 -5.20
C THR A 47 3.03 -8.14 -5.71
N SER A 48 3.97 -8.98 -5.29
CA SER A 48 5.36 -8.94 -5.76
C SER A 48 5.55 -9.41 -7.21
N LEU A 49 4.61 -10.21 -7.72
CA LEU A 49 4.59 -10.70 -9.10
C LEU A 49 3.84 -9.79 -10.08
N LEU A 50 3.13 -8.78 -9.56
CA LEU A 50 2.44 -7.80 -10.41
C LEU A 50 3.46 -6.90 -11.11
N PRO A 51 3.21 -6.50 -12.36
CA PRO A 51 3.99 -5.47 -13.03
C PRO A 51 4.13 -4.23 -12.15
N SER A 52 5.32 -3.63 -12.10
CA SER A 52 5.64 -2.51 -11.19
C SER A 52 4.67 -1.33 -11.29
N SER A 53 4.04 -1.13 -12.45
CA SER A 53 3.01 -0.12 -12.70
C SER A 53 1.70 -0.37 -11.94
N VAL A 54 1.36 -1.63 -11.67
CA VAL A 54 0.16 -2.05 -10.93
C VAL A 54 0.47 -2.15 -9.43
N GLY A 55 1.62 -2.75 -9.07
CA GLY A 55 2.03 -2.88 -7.67
C GLY A 55 2.15 -1.53 -6.94
N THR A 56 2.66 -0.50 -7.63
CA THR A 56 2.76 0.86 -7.08
C THR A 56 1.42 1.57 -6.93
N ARG A 57 0.40 1.24 -7.75
CA ARG A 57 -0.98 1.74 -7.56
C ARG A 57 -1.62 1.10 -6.33
N VAL A 58 -1.43 -0.21 -6.17
CA VAL A 58 -1.93 -0.96 -5.00
C VAL A 58 -1.25 -0.45 -3.73
N ALA A 59 0.08 -0.23 -3.75
CA ALA A 59 0.80 0.37 -2.64
C ALA A 59 0.25 1.76 -2.29
N SER A 60 0.03 2.65 -3.28
CA SER A 60 -0.55 3.97 -2.99
C SER A 60 -1.95 3.91 -2.39
N PHE A 61 -2.76 2.93 -2.81
CA PHE A 61 -4.09 2.71 -2.26
C PHE A 61 -4.04 2.18 -0.82
N ILE A 62 -3.18 1.21 -0.53
CA ILE A 62 -2.99 0.66 0.83
C ILE A 62 -2.48 1.73 1.79
N VAL A 63 -1.55 2.56 1.31
CA VAL A 63 -0.96 3.68 2.06
C VAL A 63 -2.00 4.80 2.29
N GLY A 64 -3.12 4.82 1.54
CA GLY A 64 -4.25 5.72 1.78
C GLY A 64 -4.06 7.14 1.24
N GLU A 65 -3.03 7.37 0.42
CA GLU A 65 -2.67 8.71 -0.04
C GLU A 65 -3.22 9.07 -1.42
N LYS A 66 -3.45 10.37 -1.66
CA LYS A 66 -4.16 10.87 -2.86
C LYS A 66 -3.51 10.46 -4.19
N ASN A 67 -2.20 10.25 -4.21
CA ASN A 67 -1.47 9.81 -5.39
C ASN A 67 -0.15 9.14 -5.00
N ARG A 68 0.46 8.44 -5.96
CA ARG A 68 1.72 7.69 -5.79
C ARG A 68 2.88 8.56 -5.27
N TRP A 69 2.93 9.84 -5.64
CA TRP A 69 3.97 10.76 -5.19
C TRP A 69 3.81 11.06 -3.70
N HIS A 70 2.59 11.36 -3.25
CA HIS A 70 2.32 11.63 -1.85
C HIS A 70 2.51 10.39 -0.96
N SER A 71 2.13 9.20 -1.45
CA SER A 71 2.45 7.94 -0.78
C SER A 71 3.96 7.77 -0.59
N GLY A 72 4.75 8.04 -1.63
CA GLY A 72 6.21 7.95 -1.56
C GLY A 72 6.82 8.97 -0.59
N ALA A 73 6.33 10.22 -0.63
CA ALA A 73 6.73 11.27 0.31
C ALA A 73 6.48 10.85 1.76
N MET A 74 5.27 10.37 2.06
CA MET A 74 4.93 9.92 3.41
C MET A 74 5.77 8.71 3.85
N MET A 75 6.04 7.75 2.96
CA MET A 75 6.93 6.63 3.29
C MET A 75 8.35 7.09 3.62
N MET A 76 8.90 8.04 2.86
CA MET A 76 10.22 8.62 3.14
C MET A 76 10.24 9.39 4.46
N GLU A 77 9.18 10.14 4.74
CA GLU A 77 9.02 10.90 5.99
C GLU A 77 8.92 9.99 7.22
N ILE A 78 8.15 8.90 7.13
CA ILE A 78 7.98 7.94 8.22
C ILE A 78 9.28 7.16 8.50
N ASP A 79 10.00 6.76 7.45
CA ASP A 79 11.24 5.98 7.57
C ASP A 79 12.41 6.82 8.09
N ASN A 80 12.56 8.06 7.56
CA ASN A 80 13.62 8.98 7.96
C ASN A 80 13.16 10.45 7.84
N PRO A 81 12.61 11.03 8.92
CA PRO A 81 12.10 12.41 8.91
C PRO A 81 13.19 13.44 8.58
N GLU A 82 14.39 13.29 9.15
CA GLU A 82 15.50 14.21 8.91
C GLU A 82 16.04 14.13 7.47
N GLY A 83 16.01 12.93 6.88
CA GLY A 83 16.34 12.70 5.48
C GLY A 83 15.32 13.34 4.56
N TRP A 84 14.03 13.17 4.85
CA TRP A 84 12.95 13.78 4.09
C TRP A 84 12.98 15.31 4.16
N GLN A 85 13.25 15.89 5.33
CA GLN A 85 13.37 17.33 5.49
C GLN A 85 14.47 17.92 4.61
N ARG A 86 15.65 17.29 4.56
CA ARG A 86 16.74 17.73 3.67
C ARG A 86 16.33 17.67 2.19
N VAL A 87 15.66 16.61 1.75
CA VAL A 87 15.17 16.49 0.37
C VAL A 87 14.13 17.57 0.05
N SER A 88 13.23 17.87 0.98
CA SER A 88 12.23 18.91 0.83
C SER A 88 12.86 20.30 0.70
N GLU A 89 13.83 20.58 1.55
CA GLU A 89 14.61 21.82 1.54
C GLU A 89 15.41 22.02 0.26
N ASP A 90 16.11 20.98 -0.21
CA ASP A 90 16.85 21.02 -1.48
C ASP A 90 15.89 21.23 -2.66
N SER A 91 14.73 20.56 -2.63
CA SER A 91 13.70 20.71 -3.66
C SER A 91 13.14 22.13 -3.69
N GLN A 92 12.92 22.75 -2.53
CA GLN A 92 12.44 24.14 -2.44
C GLN A 92 13.49 25.12 -2.99
N LEU A 93 14.78 24.89 -2.71
CA LEU A 93 15.87 25.70 -3.26
C LEU A 93 15.91 25.60 -4.78
N VAL A 94 15.80 24.39 -5.34
CA VAL A 94 15.78 24.18 -6.79
C VAL A 94 14.55 24.82 -7.43
N GLU A 95 13.36 24.63 -6.86
CA GLU A 95 12.13 25.16 -7.44
C GLU A 95 12.10 26.69 -7.43
N THR A 96 12.52 27.30 -6.32
CA THR A 96 12.62 28.77 -6.20
C THR A 96 13.63 29.37 -7.20
N ASN A 97 14.65 28.60 -7.60
CA ASN A 97 15.70 29.04 -8.52
C ASN A 97 15.58 28.39 -9.91
N ARG A 98 14.47 27.74 -10.24
CA ARG A 98 14.34 26.89 -11.43
C ARG A 98 14.66 27.62 -12.72
N ASP A 99 14.17 28.84 -12.88
CA ASP A 99 14.43 29.67 -14.06
C ASP A 99 15.89 30.09 -14.16
N ARG A 100 16.51 30.45 -13.02
CA ARG A 100 17.94 30.81 -12.94
C ARG A 100 18.82 29.61 -13.29
N ILE A 101 18.50 28.43 -12.76
CA ILE A 101 19.19 27.17 -13.06
C ILE A 101 19.08 26.85 -14.56
N THR A 102 17.87 26.94 -15.12
CA THR A 102 17.62 26.66 -16.54
C THR A 102 18.39 27.62 -17.45
N ALA A 103 18.36 28.92 -17.16
CA ALA A 103 19.13 29.92 -17.90
C ALA A 103 20.64 29.68 -17.79
N CYS A 104 21.11 29.32 -16.60
CA CYS A 104 22.51 29.02 -16.31
C CYS A 104 23.00 27.78 -17.07
N GLN A 105 22.21 26.71 -17.09
CA GLN A 105 22.53 25.51 -17.88
C GLN A 105 22.58 25.81 -19.38
N LYS A 106 21.65 26.63 -19.89
CA LYS A 106 21.66 27.06 -21.29
C LYS A 106 22.91 27.87 -21.62
N ALA A 107 23.28 28.83 -20.76
CA ALA A 107 24.51 29.62 -20.92
C ALA A 107 25.76 28.72 -20.91
N ALA A 108 25.90 27.84 -19.91
CA ALA A 108 27.01 26.90 -19.82
C ALA A 108 27.13 25.97 -21.03
N SER A 109 26.00 25.54 -21.60
CA SER A 109 25.98 24.70 -22.80
C SER A 109 26.45 25.41 -24.07
N SER A 110 26.40 26.75 -24.08
CA SER A 110 26.77 27.60 -25.22
C SER A 110 28.25 28.00 -25.19
N LEU A 111 28.97 27.70 -24.10
CA LEU A 111 30.38 28.03 -23.93
C LEU A 111 31.28 26.96 -24.55
N GLU A 112 32.47 27.39 -24.97
CA GLU A 112 33.51 26.50 -25.50
C GLU A 112 33.93 25.45 -24.46
N LYS A 113 34.49 24.33 -24.93
CA LYS A 113 34.73 23.13 -24.12
C LYS A 113 35.54 23.37 -22.84
N GLY A 114 36.36 24.41 -22.78
CA GLY A 114 37.17 24.77 -21.61
C GLY A 114 36.45 25.55 -20.52
N GLN A 115 35.23 26.06 -20.76
CA GLN A 115 34.56 26.99 -19.84
C GLN A 115 33.07 26.66 -19.67
N LYS A 116 32.72 25.37 -19.54
CA LYS A 116 31.33 24.90 -19.34
C LYS A 116 30.85 24.98 -17.89
N ASN A 117 31.14 26.09 -17.20
CA ASN A 117 30.62 26.35 -15.87
C ASN A 117 29.72 27.59 -15.89
N CYS A 118 28.73 27.59 -15.02
CA CYS A 118 27.90 28.76 -14.78
C CYS A 118 27.60 28.81 -13.28
N LEU A 119 27.65 30.02 -12.73
CA LEU A 119 27.49 30.29 -11.31
C LEU A 119 26.12 30.97 -11.11
N ILE A 120 25.33 30.44 -10.17
CA ILE A 120 24.11 31.10 -9.72
C ILE A 120 24.32 31.62 -8.31
N THR A 121 23.81 32.83 -8.05
CA THR A 121 23.69 33.33 -6.69
C THR A 121 22.29 33.01 -6.21
N VAL A 122 22.21 32.27 -5.10
CA VAL A 122 20.96 31.95 -4.42
C VAL A 122 20.80 32.87 -3.22
N GLN A 123 19.56 33.23 -2.91
CA GLN A 123 19.29 34.00 -1.70
C GLN A 123 19.50 33.13 -0.48
N ALA A 124 20.03 33.70 0.60
CA ALA A 124 20.07 33.02 1.89
C ALA A 124 18.66 32.61 2.31
N ARG A 125 18.53 31.40 2.85
CA ARG A 125 17.28 30.96 3.47
C ARG A 125 16.99 31.90 4.64
N GLN A 126 15.83 32.55 4.63
CA GLN A 126 15.36 33.31 5.79
C GLN A 126 14.84 32.29 6.80
N GLU A 127 15.49 32.23 7.97
CA GLU A 127 15.06 31.41 9.12
C GLU A 127 13.78 31.97 9.77
#